data_AF-A0A953W4T5-F1
#
_entry.id   AF-A0A953W4T5-F1
#
_cell.length_a   1.000
_cell.length_b   1.000
_cell.length_c   1.000
_cell.angle_alpha   90.00
_cell.angle_beta   90.00
_cell.angle_gamma   90.00
#
_symmetry.space_group_name_H-M   'P 1'
#
loop_
_entity.id
_entity.type
_entity.pdbx_description
1 polymer ?
#
loop_
_entity_poly.entity_id
_entity_poly.type
_entity_poly.pdbx_seq_one_letter_code
_entity_poly.pdbx_strand_id
1 'polypeptide(L)'
;MSDDIPLGEIIDLAKNRTGRQQVTPDTRLYADLGMTGEDAREFLLALAAKYDIDLERLIWLRYFDDEPSISDLMEPAITLGASVLSPDFAIRWQAARKVEREITIAHLADVARAKVWTDPGDAFRRARGYSPLVIALSAASVLLMAFFVLLGAIVAYAIITGQLGEVNVVALVGVIAVSVLPFFFAFTSWRSIERKLASASAAS
;
A
#
# COMPACT_ATOMS: atom_id res chain seq x y z
N MET A 1 18.72 -36.25 5.14
CA MET A 1 18.26 -35.43 6.29
C MET A 1 18.98 -34.09 6.22
N SER A 2 18.45 -33.11 5.49
CA SER A 2 18.89 -31.69 5.60
C SER A 2 17.98 -30.67 4.89
N ASP A 3 16.99 -31.07 4.10
CA ASP A 3 16.26 -30.12 3.25
C ASP A 3 15.16 -29.29 3.96
N ASP A 4 14.76 -29.68 5.18
CA ASP A 4 13.71 -28.99 5.95
C ASP A 4 14.22 -27.97 6.98
N ILE A 5 15.55 -27.83 7.11
CA ILE A 5 16.17 -26.90 8.09
C ILE A 5 15.70 -25.46 7.88
N PRO A 6 15.66 -24.91 6.64
CA PRO A 6 15.19 -23.54 6.43
C PRO A 6 13.73 -23.36 6.85
N LEU A 7 12.88 -24.36 6.60
CA LEU A 7 11.44 -24.22 6.83
C LEU A 7 11.11 -24.06 8.31
N GLY A 8 11.65 -24.93 9.18
CA GLY A 8 11.41 -24.85 10.62
C GLY A 8 11.92 -23.54 11.23
N GLU A 9 13.12 -23.11 10.83
CA GLU A 9 13.71 -21.88 11.33
C GLU A 9 12.96 -20.61 10.87
N ILE A 10 12.47 -20.60 9.62
CA ILE A 10 11.66 -19.49 9.10
C ILE A 10 10.31 -19.43 9.82
N ILE A 11 9.69 -20.58 10.09
CA ILE A 11 8.47 -20.66 10.90
C ILE A 11 8.72 -20.03 12.28
N ASP A 12 9.79 -20.42 12.95
CA ASP A 12 10.10 -19.90 14.29
C ASP A 12 10.45 -18.41 14.27
N LEU A 13 11.17 -17.94 13.25
CA LEU A 13 11.42 -16.51 13.04
C LEU A 13 10.11 -15.73 12.87
N ALA A 14 9.19 -16.24 12.05
CA ALA A 14 7.88 -15.61 11.80
C ALA A 14 7.01 -15.59 13.07
N LYS A 15 7.00 -16.67 13.86
CA LYS A 15 6.31 -16.74 15.15
C LYS A 15 6.85 -15.70 16.14
N ASN A 16 8.18 -15.63 16.28
CA ASN A 16 8.83 -14.69 17.19
C ASN A 16 8.56 -13.23 16.81
N ARG A 17 8.51 -12.93 15.52
CA ARG A 17 8.26 -11.57 15.03
C ARG A 17 6.81 -11.13 15.17
N THR A 18 5.86 -12.04 14.98
CA THR A 18 4.41 -11.70 14.90
C THR A 18 3.64 -12.04 16.17
N GLY A 19 4.22 -12.83 17.08
CA GLY A 19 3.53 -13.40 18.24
C GLY A 19 2.48 -14.46 17.88
N ARG A 20 2.36 -14.87 16.61
CA ARG A 20 1.43 -15.92 16.17
C ARG A 20 1.96 -17.29 16.59
N GLN A 21 1.10 -18.14 17.14
CA GLN A 21 1.49 -19.50 17.52
C GLN A 21 1.32 -20.53 16.40
N GLN A 22 0.33 -20.31 15.52
CA GLN A 22 0.02 -21.20 14.40
C GLN A 22 0.57 -20.59 13.11
N VAL A 23 1.80 -20.97 12.78
CA VAL A 23 2.45 -20.64 11.51
C VAL A 23 2.79 -21.96 10.83
N THR A 24 2.30 -22.12 9.60
CA THR A 24 2.43 -23.30 8.75
C THR A 24 3.17 -22.93 7.45
N PRO A 25 3.61 -23.90 6.65
CA PRO A 25 4.27 -23.62 5.37
C PRO A 25 3.40 -22.79 4.40
N ASP A 26 2.08 -22.98 4.42
CA ASP A 26 1.14 -22.25 3.57
C ASP A 26 0.77 -20.86 4.10
N THR A 27 1.21 -20.51 5.31
CA THR A 27 0.91 -19.22 5.93
C THR A 27 1.53 -18.09 5.09
N ARG A 28 0.71 -17.09 4.78
CA ARG A 28 1.09 -15.95 3.95
C ARG A 28 1.52 -14.77 4.79
N LEU A 29 2.64 -14.15 4.43
CA LEU A 29 3.22 -13.02 5.17
C LEU A 29 2.23 -11.84 5.26
N TYR A 30 1.59 -11.49 4.16
CA TYR A 30 0.68 -10.35 4.14
C TYR A 30 -0.71 -10.71 4.70
N ALA A 31 -1.41 -11.67 4.10
CA ALA A 31 -2.81 -11.92 4.41
C ALA A 31 -3.04 -12.60 5.77
N ASP A 32 -2.13 -13.48 6.20
CA ASP A 32 -2.33 -14.27 7.43
C ASP A 32 -1.54 -13.68 8.60
N LEU A 33 -0.33 -13.18 8.35
CA LEU A 33 0.51 -12.57 9.39
C LEU A 33 0.37 -11.05 9.50
N GLY A 34 -0.24 -10.38 8.52
CA GLY A 34 -0.38 -8.92 8.52
C GLY A 34 0.93 -8.17 8.34
N MET A 35 1.99 -8.83 7.86
CA MET A 35 3.27 -8.17 7.61
C MET A 35 3.14 -7.23 6.41
N THR A 36 3.34 -5.94 6.66
CA THR A 36 3.32 -4.87 5.65
C THR A 36 4.46 -3.89 5.92
N GLY A 37 4.76 -3.01 4.96
CA GLY A 37 5.69 -1.91 5.19
C GLY A 37 7.04 -2.33 5.77
N GLU A 38 7.49 -1.62 6.80
CA GLU A 38 8.80 -1.86 7.41
C GLU A 38 8.88 -3.21 8.12
N ASP A 39 7.80 -3.73 8.70
CA ASP A 39 7.80 -5.04 9.36
C ASP A 39 8.15 -6.17 8.38
N ALA A 40 7.54 -6.16 7.20
CA ALA A 40 7.86 -7.11 6.14
C ALA A 40 9.30 -6.93 5.63
N ARG A 41 9.78 -5.69 5.60
CA ARG A 41 11.10 -5.35 5.06
C ARG A 41 12.20 -5.82 5.98
N GLU A 42 12.08 -5.51 7.27
CA GLU A 42 13.00 -6.00 8.30
C GLU A 42 13.02 -7.52 8.34
N PHE A 43 11.86 -8.17 8.22
CA PHE A 43 11.77 -9.63 8.19
C PHE A 43 12.52 -10.23 6.99
N LEU A 44 12.31 -9.70 5.78
CA LEU A 44 13.01 -10.17 4.58
C LEU A 44 14.51 -9.87 4.59
N LEU A 45 14.93 -8.72 5.12
CA LEU A 45 16.34 -8.39 5.26
C LEU A 45 17.03 -9.29 6.28
N ALA A 46 16.39 -9.60 7.40
CA ALA A 46 16.91 -10.55 8.39
C ALA A 46 17.05 -11.96 7.78
N LEU A 47 16.06 -12.37 6.97
CA LEU A 47 16.11 -13.62 6.24
C LEU A 47 17.27 -13.64 5.23
N ALA A 48 17.42 -12.58 4.44
CA ALA A 48 18.47 -12.45 3.44
C ALA A 48 19.86 -12.45 4.07
N ALA A 49 20.05 -11.72 5.17
CA ALA A 49 21.31 -11.72 5.91
C ALA A 49 21.64 -13.10 6.48
N LYS A 50 20.63 -13.85 6.96
CA LYS A 50 20.83 -15.17 7.57
C LYS A 50 21.18 -16.25 6.54
N TYR A 51 20.51 -16.27 5.39
CA TYR A 51 20.66 -17.32 4.38
C TYR A 51 21.47 -16.89 3.16
N ASP A 52 22.03 -15.67 3.17
CA ASP A 52 22.78 -15.08 2.07
C ASP A 52 21.95 -15.04 0.78
N ILE A 53 20.73 -14.48 0.88
CA ILE A 53 19.78 -14.40 -0.23
C ILE A 53 20.01 -13.10 -0.99
N ASP A 54 20.22 -13.20 -2.30
CA ASP A 54 20.18 -12.06 -3.20
C ASP A 54 18.74 -11.58 -3.44
N LEU A 55 18.44 -10.37 -2.97
CA LEU A 55 17.15 -9.71 -3.14
C LEU A 55 17.13 -8.68 -4.28
N GLU A 56 18.17 -8.57 -5.13
CA GLU A 56 18.24 -7.57 -6.20
C GLU A 56 17.03 -7.63 -7.15
N ARG A 57 16.48 -8.83 -7.36
CA ARG A 57 15.32 -9.08 -8.22
C ARG A 57 13.96 -8.88 -7.53
N LEU A 58 13.94 -8.62 -6.22
CA LEU A 58 12.71 -8.42 -5.47
C LEU A 58 12.06 -7.08 -5.84
N ILE A 59 10.90 -7.12 -6.48
CA ILE A 59 10.08 -5.93 -6.72
C ILE A 59 9.06 -5.79 -5.59
N TRP A 60 9.42 -4.98 -4.60
CA TRP A 60 8.67 -4.78 -3.34
C TRP A 60 7.15 -4.66 -3.54
N LEU A 61 6.73 -3.74 -4.43
CA LEU A 61 5.33 -3.39 -4.67
C LEU A 61 4.47 -4.52 -5.28
N ARG A 62 5.07 -5.66 -5.68
CA ARG A 62 4.31 -6.86 -6.08
C ARG A 62 3.84 -7.68 -4.88
N TYR A 63 4.53 -7.56 -3.76
CA TYR A 63 4.38 -8.43 -2.59
C TYR A 63 3.85 -7.69 -1.39
N PHE A 64 4.23 -6.44 -1.21
CA PHE A 64 3.80 -5.62 -0.10
C PHE A 64 3.31 -4.30 -0.65
N ASP A 65 2.27 -3.76 -0.03
CA ASP A 65 1.93 -2.37 -0.26
C ASP A 65 2.98 -1.49 0.44
N ASP A 66 3.09 -0.25 -0.01
CA ASP A 66 3.66 0.77 0.86
C ASP A 66 2.83 0.78 2.15
N GLU A 67 3.50 0.87 3.31
CA GLU A 67 2.85 0.80 4.62
C GLU A 67 1.61 1.70 4.63
N PRO A 68 0.44 1.22 5.13
CA PRO A 68 -0.78 2.00 5.11
C PRO A 68 -0.57 3.29 5.87
N SER A 69 -0.26 4.34 5.11
CA SER A 69 -0.13 5.67 5.64
C SER A 69 -1.54 6.25 5.72
N ILE A 70 -1.76 7.22 6.61
CA ILE A 70 -2.99 8.03 6.60
C ILE A 70 -3.23 8.63 5.19
N SER A 71 -2.19 8.68 4.36
CA SER A 71 -2.20 9.19 3.00
C SER A 71 -2.73 8.22 1.92
N ASP A 72 -2.94 6.93 2.22
CA ASP A 72 -3.51 5.94 1.29
C ASP A 72 -5.04 5.77 1.41
N LEU A 73 -5.69 6.53 2.31
CA LEU A 73 -7.14 6.47 2.52
C LEU A 73 -7.96 6.77 1.25
N MET A 74 -7.36 7.50 0.31
CA MET A 74 -8.00 7.91 -0.94
C MET A 74 -7.73 6.98 -2.12
N GLU A 75 -6.75 6.09 -2.03
CA GLU A 75 -6.37 5.21 -3.14
C GLU A 75 -7.59 4.48 -3.73
N PRO A 76 -8.52 3.88 -2.95
CA PRO A 76 -9.66 3.18 -3.53
C PRO A 76 -10.60 4.09 -4.33
N ALA A 77 -10.82 5.32 -3.87
CA ALA A 77 -11.71 6.25 -4.57
C ALA A 77 -11.04 6.89 -5.79
N ILE A 78 -9.75 7.24 -5.69
CA ILE A 78 -8.96 7.77 -6.82
C ILE A 78 -8.82 6.72 -7.90
N THR A 79 -8.48 5.47 -7.56
CA THR A 79 -8.36 4.38 -8.54
C THR A 79 -9.69 4.07 -9.21
N LEU A 80 -10.81 4.08 -8.45
CA LEU A 80 -12.15 3.92 -9.02
C LEU A 80 -12.47 5.06 -9.99
N GLY A 81 -12.31 6.32 -9.57
CA GLY A 81 -12.58 7.49 -10.40
C GLY A 81 -11.72 7.49 -11.67
N ALA A 82 -10.41 7.28 -11.54
CA ALA A 82 -9.49 7.20 -12.66
C ALA A 82 -9.83 6.05 -13.62
N SER A 83 -10.26 4.89 -13.11
CA SER A 83 -10.68 3.75 -13.94
C SER A 83 -11.97 4.02 -14.72
N VAL A 84 -12.89 4.79 -14.14
CA VAL A 84 -14.12 5.21 -14.84
C VAL A 84 -13.82 6.25 -15.91
N LEU A 85 -12.91 7.19 -15.61
CA LEU A 85 -12.58 8.30 -16.51
C LEU A 85 -11.59 7.92 -17.63
N SER A 86 -10.78 6.87 -17.43
CA SER A 86 -9.74 6.45 -18.37
C SER A 86 -9.70 4.91 -18.50
N PRO A 87 -10.14 4.36 -19.65
CA PRO A 87 -10.02 2.92 -19.93
C PRO A 87 -8.57 2.42 -19.91
N ASP A 88 -7.63 3.22 -20.42
CA ASP A 88 -6.21 2.88 -20.43
C ASP A 88 -5.64 2.74 -19.01
N PHE A 89 -6.04 3.65 -18.11
CA PHE A 89 -5.69 3.53 -16.69
C PHE A 89 -6.26 2.23 -16.11
N ALA A 90 -7.54 1.92 -16.37
CA ALA A 90 -8.18 0.71 -15.85
C ALA A 90 -7.44 -0.56 -16.29
N ILE A 91 -7.02 -0.63 -17.56
CA ILE A 91 -6.24 -1.77 -18.10
C ILE A 91 -4.89 -1.88 -17.39
N ARG A 92 -4.14 -0.78 -17.27
CA ARG A 92 -2.83 -0.75 -16.61
C ARG A 92 -2.94 -1.11 -15.13
N TRP A 93 -3.96 -0.60 -14.44
CA TRP A 93 -4.22 -0.90 -13.04
C TRP A 93 -4.58 -2.38 -12.85
N GLN A 94 -5.42 -2.94 -13.71
CA GLN A 94 -5.74 -4.36 -13.67
C GLN A 94 -4.49 -5.22 -13.94
N ALA A 95 -3.64 -4.83 -14.89
CA ALA A 95 -2.36 -5.50 -15.15
C ALA A 95 -1.43 -5.47 -13.92
N ALA A 96 -1.32 -4.31 -13.26
CA ALA A 96 -0.54 -4.17 -12.03
C ALA A 96 -1.07 -5.07 -10.90
N ARG A 97 -2.38 -5.17 -10.72
CA ARG A 97 -2.96 -6.07 -9.73
C ARG A 97 -2.79 -7.55 -10.08
N LYS A 98 -2.78 -7.90 -11.37
CA LYS A 98 -2.55 -9.27 -11.84
C LYS A 98 -1.13 -9.77 -11.57
N VAL A 99 -0.14 -8.88 -11.41
CA VAL A 99 1.23 -9.27 -11.06
C VAL A 99 1.48 -9.34 -9.56
N GLU A 100 0.51 -8.94 -8.72
CA GLU A 100 0.63 -9.08 -7.27
C GLU A 100 0.63 -10.56 -6.85
N ARG A 101 1.51 -10.90 -5.91
CA ARG A 101 1.69 -12.26 -5.40
C ARG A 101 1.77 -12.24 -3.89
N GLU A 102 1.39 -13.35 -3.28
CA GLU A 102 1.56 -13.59 -1.86
C GLU A 102 2.80 -14.44 -1.63
N ILE A 103 3.53 -14.09 -0.59
CA ILE A 103 4.70 -14.84 -0.13
C ILE A 103 4.24 -15.78 0.98
N THR A 104 4.48 -17.07 0.80
CA THR A 104 4.27 -18.08 1.84
C THR A 104 5.57 -18.42 2.56
N ILE A 105 5.45 -19.02 3.75
CA ILE A 105 6.61 -19.52 4.49
C ILE A 105 7.36 -20.62 3.70
N ALA A 106 6.62 -21.50 3.01
CA ALA A 106 7.20 -22.51 2.12
C ALA A 106 8.03 -21.87 1.00
N HIS A 107 7.48 -20.85 0.36
CA HIS A 107 8.18 -20.13 -0.70
C HIS A 107 9.48 -19.48 -0.19
N LEU A 108 9.48 -18.90 1.01
CA LEU A 108 10.70 -18.37 1.60
C LEU A 108 11.75 -19.44 1.88
N ALA A 109 11.33 -20.65 2.25
CA ALA A 109 12.26 -21.77 2.40
C ALA A 109 12.88 -22.15 1.04
N ASP A 110 12.10 -22.13 -0.03
CA ASP A 110 12.62 -22.36 -1.40
C ASP A 110 13.61 -21.27 -1.82
N VAL A 111 13.29 -20.00 -1.57
CA VAL A 111 14.18 -18.86 -1.85
C VAL A 111 15.47 -18.95 -1.01
N ALA A 112 15.38 -19.34 0.26
CA ALA A 112 16.54 -19.53 1.13
C ALA A 112 17.45 -20.66 0.63
N ARG A 113 16.89 -21.75 0.10
CA ARG A 113 17.68 -22.82 -0.54
C ARG A 113 18.32 -22.35 -1.84
N ALA A 114 17.61 -21.58 -2.64
CA ALA A 114 18.10 -21.06 -3.92
C ALA A 114 19.12 -19.92 -3.76
N LYS A 115 19.12 -19.23 -2.61
CA LYS A 115 19.95 -18.05 -2.30
C LYS A 115 19.75 -16.87 -3.26
N VAL A 116 18.68 -16.89 -4.05
CA VAL A 116 18.33 -15.82 -4.97
C VAL A 116 16.82 -15.69 -4.96
N TRP A 117 16.32 -14.45 -4.99
CA TRP A 117 14.89 -14.19 -5.08
C TRP A 117 14.31 -14.82 -6.35
N THR A 118 13.25 -15.60 -6.16
CA THR A 118 12.43 -16.15 -7.25
C THR A 118 10.98 -15.75 -6.96
N ASP A 119 10.23 -15.40 -8.00
CA ASP A 119 8.84 -15.00 -7.80
C ASP A 119 7.96 -16.22 -7.46
N PRO A 120 7.01 -16.12 -6.52
CA PRO A 120 6.00 -17.16 -6.31
C PRO A 120 5.22 -17.43 -7.60
N GLY A 121 4.90 -18.70 -7.83
CA GLY A 121 4.10 -19.12 -8.98
C GLY A 121 2.70 -18.48 -9.02
N ASP A 122 2.03 -18.60 -10.16
CA ASP A 122 0.70 -18.03 -10.40
C ASP A 122 -0.40 -18.52 -9.43
N ALA A 123 -0.19 -19.64 -8.74
CA ALA A 123 -1.09 -20.15 -7.71
C ALA A 123 -1.24 -19.20 -6.51
N PHE A 124 -0.25 -18.32 -6.27
CA PHE A 124 -0.23 -17.41 -5.13
C PHE A 124 -0.63 -15.97 -5.50
N ARG A 125 -1.51 -15.80 -6.50
CA ARG A 125 -2.05 -14.48 -6.84
C ARG A 125 -2.81 -13.88 -5.67
N ARG A 126 -2.53 -12.62 -5.36
CA ARG A 126 -3.24 -11.89 -4.30
C ARG A 126 -4.69 -11.63 -4.73
N ALA A 127 -5.64 -12.24 -4.02
CA ALA A 127 -7.06 -11.95 -4.18
C ALA A 127 -7.39 -10.66 -3.43
N ARG A 128 -7.36 -9.53 -4.14
CA ARG A 128 -7.63 -8.22 -3.55
C ARG A 128 -9.07 -7.82 -3.87
N GLY A 129 -9.98 -7.99 -2.90
CA GLY A 129 -11.33 -7.46 -2.95
C GLY A 129 -11.41 -6.16 -2.14
N TYR A 130 -11.91 -5.07 -2.73
CA TYR A 130 -12.29 -3.94 -1.90
C TYR A 130 -13.61 -4.28 -1.21
N SER A 131 -13.60 -4.24 0.13
CA SER A 131 -14.84 -4.27 0.88
C SER A 131 -15.72 -3.09 0.44
N PRO A 132 -17.04 -3.28 0.21
CA PRO A 132 -17.95 -2.17 -0.08
C PRO A 132 -17.86 -1.04 0.95
N LEU A 133 -17.56 -1.38 2.21
CA LEU A 133 -17.35 -0.41 3.28
C LEU A 133 -16.10 0.44 3.06
N VAL A 134 -15.00 -0.15 2.58
CA VAL A 134 -13.77 0.61 2.26
C VAL A 134 -14.04 1.58 1.11
N ILE A 135 -14.76 1.14 0.07
CA ILE A 135 -15.15 2.03 -1.03
C ILE A 135 -16.03 3.17 -0.51
N ALA A 136 -17.03 2.87 0.32
CA ALA A 136 -17.92 3.87 0.89
C ALA A 136 -17.16 4.88 1.77
N LEU A 137 -16.25 4.40 2.62
CA LEU A 137 -15.41 5.27 3.45
C LEU A 137 -14.48 6.14 2.61
N SER A 138 -13.80 5.57 1.61
CA SER A 138 -12.96 6.36 0.70
C SER A 138 -13.76 7.39 -0.10
N ALA A 139 -14.97 7.04 -0.55
CA ALA A 139 -15.87 7.99 -1.21
C ALA A 139 -16.31 9.11 -0.25
N ALA A 140 -16.66 8.79 0.98
CA ALA A 140 -16.98 9.77 2.02
C ALA A 140 -15.77 10.68 2.32
N SER A 141 -14.55 10.15 2.37
CA SER A 141 -13.33 10.94 2.52
C SER A 141 -13.13 11.91 1.36
N VAL A 142 -13.35 11.47 0.11
CA VAL A 142 -13.30 12.37 -1.06
C VAL A 142 -14.35 13.49 -0.96
N LEU A 143 -15.58 13.16 -0.57
CA LEU A 143 -16.65 14.16 -0.39
C LEU A 143 -16.32 15.15 0.73
N LEU A 144 -15.82 14.67 1.87
CA LEU A 144 -15.39 15.51 2.99
C LEU A 144 -14.27 16.47 2.57
N MET A 145 -13.34 15.99 1.75
CA MET A 145 -12.30 16.85 1.18
C MET A 145 -12.84 17.90 0.22
N ALA A 146 -13.74 17.51 -0.69
CA ALA A 146 -14.39 18.47 -1.59
C ALA A 146 -15.12 19.57 -0.79
N PHE A 147 -15.77 19.19 0.31
CA PHE A 147 -16.37 20.13 1.26
C PHE A 147 -15.35 21.10 1.85
N PHE A 148 -14.20 20.61 2.35
CA PHE A 148 -13.16 21.49 2.90
C PHE A 148 -12.55 22.42 1.86
N VAL A 149 -12.33 21.96 0.62
CA VAL A 149 -11.86 22.81 -0.48
C VAL A 149 -12.87 23.91 -0.80
N LEU A 150 -14.16 23.56 -0.88
CA LEU A 150 -15.23 24.54 -1.12
C LEU A 150 -15.36 25.54 0.03
N LEU A 151 -15.27 25.08 1.28
CA LEU A 151 -15.28 25.94 2.46
C LEU A 151 -14.11 26.92 2.42
N GLY A 152 -12.91 26.44 2.06
CA GLY A 152 -11.74 27.28 1.83
C GLY A 152 -11.96 28.37 0.79
N ALA A 153 -12.53 28.00 -0.35
CA ALA A 153 -12.85 28.93 -1.43
C ALA A 153 -13.89 29.99 -1.00
N ILE A 154 -14.93 29.58 -0.27
CA ILE A 154 -15.95 30.49 0.28
C ILE A 154 -15.34 31.49 1.25
N VAL A 155 -14.49 31.01 2.18
CA VAL A 155 -13.81 31.88 3.14
C VAL A 155 -12.87 32.85 2.42
N ALA A 156 -12.06 32.36 1.47
CA ALA A 156 -11.18 33.22 0.67
C ALA A 156 -11.96 34.31 -0.08
N TYR A 157 -13.10 33.96 -0.68
CA TYR A 157 -13.97 34.92 -1.35
C TYR A 157 -14.56 35.96 -0.39
N ALA A 158 -15.04 35.54 0.78
CA ALA A 158 -15.59 36.43 1.79
C ALA A 158 -14.52 37.41 2.34
N ILE A 159 -13.25 37.02 2.35
CA ILE A 159 -12.13 37.91 2.69
C ILE A 159 -11.88 38.93 1.60
N ILE A 160 -11.77 38.48 0.35
CA ILE A 160 -11.53 39.36 -0.81
C ILE A 160 -12.63 40.42 -0.94
N THR A 161 -13.86 40.08 -0.58
CA THR A 161 -15.03 40.97 -0.63
C THR A 161 -15.25 41.78 0.65
N GLY A 162 -14.38 41.65 1.67
CA GLY A 162 -14.49 42.38 2.92
C GLY A 162 -15.67 41.98 3.81
N GLN A 163 -16.35 40.87 3.51
CA GLN A 163 -17.53 40.41 4.24
C GLN A 163 -17.22 39.88 5.65
N LEU A 164 -15.96 39.54 5.92
CA LEU A 164 -15.53 38.97 7.20
C LEU A 164 -14.99 40.00 8.21
N GLY A 165 -14.99 41.30 7.88
CA GLY A 165 -14.57 42.38 8.80
C GLY A 165 -13.07 42.32 9.17
N GLU A 166 -12.72 42.72 10.40
CA GLU A 166 -11.37 42.58 10.97
C GLU A 166 -11.09 41.11 11.30
N VAL A 167 -10.74 40.33 10.27
CA VAL A 167 -10.55 38.88 10.40
C VAL A 167 -9.34 38.57 11.27
N ASN A 168 -9.53 37.68 12.26
CA ASN A 168 -8.44 37.08 13.00
C ASN A 168 -7.55 36.27 12.05
N VAL A 169 -6.31 36.74 11.83
CA VAL A 169 -5.30 36.12 10.94
C VAL A 169 -5.11 34.62 11.24
N VAL A 170 -5.28 34.21 12.50
CA VAL A 170 -5.18 32.79 12.90
C VAL A 170 -6.28 31.94 12.27
N ALA A 171 -7.53 32.44 12.19
CA ALA A 171 -8.63 31.73 11.58
C ALA A 171 -8.43 31.59 10.05
N LEU A 172 -7.88 32.62 9.41
CA LEU A 172 -7.54 32.60 8.00
C LEU A 172 -6.48 31.53 7.69
N VAL A 173 -5.37 31.53 8.44
CA VAL A 173 -4.30 30.53 8.28
C VAL A 173 -4.84 29.12 8.51
N GLY A 174 -5.69 28.94 9.53
CA GLY A 174 -6.33 27.66 9.81
C GLY A 174 -7.18 27.14 8.66
N VAL A 175 -8.03 27.99 8.07
CA VAL A 175 -8.87 27.60 6.92
C VAL A 175 -8.03 27.26 5.70
N ILE A 176 -7.01 28.06 5.37
CA ILE A 176 -6.11 27.77 4.24
C ILE A 176 -5.39 26.44 4.47
N ALA A 177 -4.82 26.22 5.66
CA ALA A 177 -4.11 24.99 5.97
C ALA A 177 -5.00 23.76 5.82
N VAL A 178 -6.22 23.78 6.37
CA VAL A 178 -7.19 22.69 6.24
C VAL A 178 -7.64 22.47 4.79
N SER A 179 -7.72 23.53 3.99
CA SER A 179 -8.12 23.44 2.58
C SER A 179 -7.03 22.87 1.68
N VAL A 180 -5.76 22.96 2.08
CA VAL A 180 -4.62 22.42 1.33
C VAL A 180 -4.37 20.94 1.64
N LEU A 181 -4.66 20.48 2.87
CA LEU A 181 -4.51 19.08 3.27
C LEU A 181 -5.13 18.07 2.28
N PRO A 182 -6.35 18.29 1.75
CA PRO A 182 -6.93 17.48 0.70
C PRO A 182 -6.02 17.21 -0.51
N PHE A 183 -5.34 18.24 -1.01
CA PHE A 183 -4.46 18.12 -2.16
C PHE A 183 -3.21 17.32 -1.83
N PHE A 184 -2.69 17.47 -0.61
CA PHE A 184 -1.58 16.66 -0.14
C PHE A 184 -1.93 15.17 -0.07
N PHE A 185 -3.10 14.82 0.48
CA PHE A 185 -3.57 13.43 0.52
C PHE A 185 -3.84 12.86 -0.88
N ALA A 186 -4.45 13.63 -1.77
CA ALA A 186 -4.65 13.20 -3.14
C ALA A 186 -3.31 12.98 -3.88
N PHE A 187 -2.34 13.87 -3.68
CA PHE A 187 -1.01 13.78 -4.31
C PHE A 187 -0.22 12.55 -3.83
N THR A 188 -0.23 12.30 -2.52
CA THR A 188 0.47 11.15 -1.92
C THR A 188 -0.14 9.82 -2.34
N SER A 189 -1.47 9.69 -2.29
CA SER A 189 -2.19 8.53 -2.86
C SER A 189 -1.88 8.35 -4.36
N TRP A 190 -1.85 9.43 -5.14
CA TRP A 190 -1.54 9.35 -6.57
C TRP A 190 -0.11 8.86 -6.84
N ARG A 191 0.87 9.34 -6.07
CA ARG A 191 2.27 8.87 -6.16
C ARG A 191 2.39 7.37 -5.84
N SER A 192 1.64 6.88 -4.85
CA SER A 192 1.57 5.45 -4.52
C SER A 192 1.07 4.63 -5.73
N ILE A 193 -0.04 5.06 -6.35
CA ILE A 193 -0.60 4.46 -7.56
C ILE A 193 0.42 4.47 -8.71
N GLU A 194 1.09 5.59 -8.96
CA GLU A 194 2.10 5.70 -10.03
C GLU A 194 3.26 4.73 -9.84
N ARG A 195 3.82 4.64 -8.62
CA ARG A 195 4.90 3.68 -8.30
C ARG A 195 4.47 2.25 -8.57
N LYS A 196 3.22 1.93 -8.22
CA LYS A 196 2.64 0.60 -8.43
C LYS A 196 2.39 0.29 -9.90
N LEU A 197 1.96 1.26 -10.70
CA LEU A 197 1.86 1.10 -12.15
C LEU A 197 3.24 0.91 -12.79
N ALA A 198 4.26 1.63 -12.31
CA ALA A 198 5.63 1.52 -12.80
C ALA A 198 6.27 0.16 -12.47
N SER A 199 6.02 -0.38 -11.28
CA SER A 199 6.55 -1.69 -10.86
C SER A 199 6.00 -2.85 -11.70
N ALA A 200 4.78 -2.69 -12.23
CA ALA A 200 4.17 -3.64 -13.14
C ALA A 200 4.78 -3.59 -14.55
N SER A 201 5.14 -2.39 -15.06
CA SER A 201 5.81 -2.28 -16.37
C SER A 201 7.24 -2.81 -16.38
N ALA A 202 7.93 -2.82 -15.24
CA ALA A 202 9.23 -3.46 -15.11
C ALA A 202 9.15 -5.02 -15.14
N ALA A 203 7.93 -5.58 -15.15
CA ALA A 203 7.69 -7.01 -15.19
C ALA A 203 7.59 -7.61 -16.59
N SER A 204 7.25 -6.78 -17.57
CA SER A 204 6.96 -7.16 -18.96
C SER A 204 8.19 -7.00 -19.82
#